data_AF-W9WNK6-F1
#
_entry.id   AF-W9WNK6-F1
#
_cell.length_a   1.000
_cell.length_b   1.000
_cell.length_c   1.000
_cell.angle_alpha   90.00
_cell.angle_beta   90.00
_cell.angle_gamma   90.00
#
_symmetry.space_group_name_H-M   'P 1'
#
loop_
_entity.id
_entity.type
_entity.pdbx_description
1 polymer ?
#
loop_
_entity_poly.entity_id
_entity_poly.type
_entity_poly.pdbx_seq_one_letter_code
_entity_poly.pdbx_strand_id
1 'polypeptide(L)'
;MATFGSGRGLTREAQQAPEKTSRKPQPQVLQDDKDIIHALGLDWTPDDTMRYLEKVPRFYLRRLQVNELPVPVGVYCAESETIKQHWEEAWEDLPYADKRIGKTSGRQIQVIHRSRFAHIIRRGESGLFFDEATQELVFARLPRIVRDDAILKAMDEVCKGAARERRGDRRDDPGILTGIGYTGGSRKDRKPTLAGSFLRRNMKPEEKARIHLEESGVATLASNILKPRIPAEVVADYDSAIARRGFRRMDAGLDDGLYSVWSKDRATEWRFRFDEAAPPQGAMSMNYARFTHREDGVNVYGLALTTVSTADPSTGGNFYVAQYGILSVAEGNTATVWRVNDYHGTSLYERIPRQNSGVALFVPTSLIPNSDQPAPHNFTRADLAAVERPPPTKRGAAINSRRTTEGVNEYYVRGETPEEEGAEEGEEHRA
;
A
#
# COMPACT_ATOMS: atom_id res chain seq x y z
N MET A 1 74.31 62.24 6.25
CA MET A 1 74.30 60.77 6.06
C MET A 1 73.01 60.25 6.66
N ALA A 2 72.03 59.92 5.82
CA ALA A 2 71.61 58.54 5.55
C ALA A 2 70.94 57.91 6.80
N THR A 3 69.67 57.52 6.84
CA THR A 3 68.68 57.10 5.83
C THR A 3 67.30 57.10 6.50
N PHE A 4 66.26 57.55 5.79
CA PHE A 4 64.85 57.32 6.14
C PHE A 4 64.41 55.96 5.60
N GLY A 5 63.71 55.18 6.43
CA GLY A 5 63.05 53.95 6.00
C GLY A 5 62.45 53.18 7.18
N SER A 6 61.21 53.47 7.55
CA SER A 6 60.41 52.57 8.38
C SER A 6 59.06 52.33 7.72
N GLY A 7 58.88 51.11 7.21
CA GLY A 7 57.63 50.62 6.65
C GLY A 7 56.60 50.40 7.74
N ARG A 8 55.38 50.88 7.51
CA ARG A 8 54.20 50.54 8.31
C ARG A 8 53.75 49.13 7.94
N GLY A 9 53.90 48.19 8.86
CA GLY A 9 53.25 46.88 8.79
C GLY A 9 51.76 47.03 9.18
N LEU A 10 50.87 46.70 8.24
CA LEU A 10 49.45 46.47 8.51
C LEU A 10 49.29 44.99 8.89
N THR A 11 49.09 44.70 10.17
CA THR A 11 48.59 43.38 10.61
C THR A 11 47.07 43.32 10.38
N ARG A 12 46.65 42.60 9.35
CA ARG A 12 45.27 42.14 9.17
C ARG A 12 45.00 41.03 10.19
N GLU A 13 44.25 41.33 11.24
CA GLU A 13 43.58 40.30 12.04
C GLU A 13 42.53 39.61 11.16
N ALA A 14 42.78 38.34 10.85
CA ALA A 14 41.79 37.48 10.22
C ALA A 14 40.74 37.11 11.28
N GLN A 15 39.59 37.78 11.25
CA GLN A 15 38.39 37.34 11.96
C GLN A 15 37.97 35.98 11.36
N GLN A 16 38.26 34.89 12.08
CA GLN A 16 37.65 33.59 11.81
C GLN A 16 36.15 33.71 12.09
N ALA A 17 35.36 33.60 11.03
CA ALA A 17 33.91 33.47 11.14
C ALA A 17 33.58 32.20 11.95
N PRO A 18 32.63 32.25 12.90
CA PRO A 18 32.26 31.08 13.68
C PRO A 18 31.72 30.00 12.75
N GLU A 19 32.38 28.85 12.78
CA GLU A 19 31.99 27.64 12.07
C GLU A 19 30.61 27.21 12.59
N LYS A 20 29.54 27.58 11.88
CA LYS A 20 28.18 27.08 12.12
C LYS A 20 28.14 25.60 11.75
N THR A 21 28.62 24.75 12.65
CA THR A 21 28.33 23.33 12.64
C THR A 21 26.85 23.14 12.98
N SER A 22 25.97 23.29 11.98
CA SER A 22 24.59 22.81 12.11
C SER A 22 24.62 21.28 12.10
N ARG A 23 24.89 20.69 13.27
CA ARG A 23 24.63 19.26 13.48
C ARG A 23 23.15 19.05 13.21
N LYS A 24 22.84 18.38 12.10
CA LYS A 24 21.48 17.93 11.83
C LYS A 24 21.02 17.13 13.05
N PRO A 25 19.83 17.41 13.61
CA PRO A 25 19.32 16.64 14.73
C PRO A 25 19.33 15.16 14.34
N GLN A 26 19.91 14.32 15.20
CA GLN A 26 19.92 12.88 14.97
C GLN A 26 18.49 12.35 15.07
N PRO A 27 18.11 11.42 14.19
CA PRO A 27 16.86 10.68 14.30
C PRO A 27 16.59 10.18 15.72
N GLN A 28 15.41 10.45 16.26
CA GLN A 28 14.98 9.80 17.50
C GLN A 28 14.52 8.38 17.17
N VAL A 29 14.99 7.38 17.92
CA VAL A 29 14.52 6.00 17.82
C VAL A 29 13.77 5.66 19.10
N LEU A 30 12.49 5.36 18.97
CA LEU A 30 11.61 4.95 20.05
C LEU A 30 11.30 3.47 19.87
N GLN A 31 11.70 2.63 20.83
CA GLN A 31 11.40 1.20 20.80
C GLN A 31 10.38 0.87 21.88
N ASP A 32 9.31 0.17 21.49
CA ASP A 32 8.24 -0.30 22.38
C ASP A 32 7.73 0.81 23.32
N ASP A 33 7.57 2.01 22.75
CA ASP A 33 7.09 3.20 23.46
C ASP A 33 5.67 2.97 23.96
N LYS A 34 5.48 3.06 25.28
CA LYS A 34 4.22 2.70 25.94
C LYS A 34 3.05 3.58 25.51
N ASP A 35 3.29 4.88 25.33
CA ASP A 35 2.24 5.81 24.95
C ASP A 35 1.78 5.53 23.52
N ILE A 36 2.72 5.22 22.63
CA ILE A 36 2.43 4.81 21.25
C ILE A 36 1.73 3.45 21.22
N ILE A 37 2.21 2.45 21.96
CA ILE A 37 1.59 1.12 22.05
C ILE A 37 0.13 1.25 22.47
N HIS A 38 -0.14 2.03 23.51
CA HIS A 38 -1.48 2.27 24.01
C HIS A 38 -2.35 3.05 23.01
N ALA A 39 -1.81 4.12 22.40
CA ALA A 39 -2.53 4.91 21.41
C ALA A 39 -2.94 4.08 20.19
N LEU A 40 -2.06 3.18 19.74
CA LEU A 40 -2.33 2.24 18.65
C LEU A 40 -3.17 1.04 19.09
N GLY A 41 -3.43 0.87 20.39
CA GLY A 41 -4.13 -0.26 20.97
C GLY A 41 -3.49 -1.59 20.59
N LEU A 42 -2.17 -1.64 20.68
CA LEU A 42 -1.37 -2.86 20.52
C LEU A 42 -1.34 -3.68 21.83
N ASP A 43 -1.76 -3.07 22.94
CA ASP A 43 -1.92 -3.65 24.28
C ASP A 43 -3.36 -4.09 24.58
N TRP A 44 -4.25 -4.07 23.58
CA TRP A 44 -5.66 -4.43 23.77
C TRP A 44 -5.82 -5.88 24.22
N THR A 45 -6.62 -6.06 25.26
CA THR A 45 -7.03 -7.39 25.74
C THR A 45 -8.23 -7.91 24.95
N PRO A 46 -8.54 -9.22 25.03
CA PRO A 46 -9.78 -9.75 24.47
C PRO A 46 -11.04 -9.01 24.96
N ASP A 47 -11.06 -8.56 26.21
CA ASP A 47 -12.18 -7.77 26.76
C ASP A 47 -12.30 -6.39 26.10
N ASP A 48 -11.18 -5.75 25.75
CA ASP A 48 -11.19 -4.49 25.02
C ASP A 48 -11.70 -4.68 23.59
N THR A 49 -11.28 -5.77 22.93
CA THR A 49 -11.81 -6.18 21.63
C THR A 49 -13.33 -6.40 21.69
N MET A 50 -13.83 -7.16 22.66
CA MET A 50 -15.27 -7.40 22.79
C MET A 50 -16.03 -6.10 23.01
N ARG A 51 -15.60 -5.27 23.98
CA ARG A 51 -16.22 -3.97 24.28
C ARG A 51 -16.19 -3.00 23.10
N TYR A 52 -15.17 -3.09 22.25
CA TYR A 52 -15.09 -2.32 21.01
C TYR A 52 -16.12 -2.83 19.99
N LEU A 53 -16.14 -4.14 19.71
CA LEU A 53 -17.00 -4.75 18.71
C LEU A 53 -18.50 -4.71 19.08
N GLU A 54 -18.85 -4.76 20.37
CA GLU A 54 -20.23 -4.59 20.85
C GLU A 54 -20.83 -3.23 20.48
N LYS A 55 -19.99 -2.20 20.31
CA LYS A 55 -20.42 -0.85 19.94
C LYS A 55 -20.59 -0.68 18.44
N VAL A 56 -20.12 -1.63 17.63
CA VAL A 56 -20.21 -1.55 16.17
C VAL A 56 -21.60 -2.03 15.72
N PRO A 57 -22.37 -1.22 14.98
CA PRO A 57 -23.66 -1.62 14.45
C PRO A 57 -23.56 -2.90 13.61
N ARG A 58 -24.55 -3.78 13.77
CA ARG A 58 -24.64 -5.05 13.03
C ARG A 58 -25.80 -4.99 12.04
N PHE A 59 -25.55 -5.45 10.82
CA PHE A 59 -26.52 -5.51 9.74
C PHE A 59 -26.56 -6.92 9.16
N TYR A 60 -27.75 -7.39 8.81
CA TYR A 60 -27.96 -8.68 8.17
C TYR A 60 -28.54 -8.44 6.79
N LEU A 61 -27.85 -8.92 5.75
CA LEU A 61 -28.18 -8.63 4.37
C LEU A 61 -28.38 -9.91 3.57
N ARG A 62 -29.39 -9.90 2.70
CA ARG A 62 -29.64 -10.98 1.75
C ARG A 62 -28.52 -11.03 0.71
N ARG A 63 -28.00 -12.24 0.46
CA ARG A 63 -27.11 -12.51 -0.68
C ARG A 63 -27.86 -12.39 -2.00
N LEU A 64 -27.38 -11.53 -2.90
CA LEU A 64 -27.97 -11.28 -4.21
C LEU A 64 -27.55 -12.33 -5.24
N GLN A 65 -28.43 -12.67 -6.19
CA GLN A 65 -28.06 -13.46 -7.36
C GLN A 65 -27.25 -12.62 -8.36
N VAL A 66 -26.54 -13.27 -9.28
CA VAL A 66 -25.65 -12.60 -10.25
C VAL A 66 -26.39 -11.58 -11.12
N ASN A 67 -27.63 -11.86 -11.49
CA ASN A 67 -28.49 -10.98 -12.26
C ASN A 67 -29.11 -9.84 -11.43
N GLU A 68 -29.01 -9.89 -10.10
CA GLU A 68 -29.53 -8.86 -9.19
C GLU A 68 -28.45 -7.85 -8.77
N LEU A 69 -27.17 -8.12 -9.05
CA LEU A 69 -26.05 -7.30 -8.58
C LEU A 69 -26.20 -5.83 -8.99
N PRO A 70 -25.90 -4.86 -8.10
CA PRO A 70 -25.96 -3.43 -8.42
C PRO A 70 -24.98 -3.04 -9.53
N VAL A 71 -23.87 -3.78 -9.64
CA VAL A 71 -22.86 -3.67 -10.70
C VAL A 71 -22.62 -5.08 -11.27
N PRO A 72 -22.77 -5.31 -12.58
CA PRO A 72 -22.55 -6.61 -13.21
C PRO A 72 -21.10 -7.08 -13.13
N VAL A 73 -20.91 -8.40 -13.14
CA VAL A 73 -19.59 -9.04 -13.18
C VAL A 73 -18.83 -8.61 -14.44
N GLY A 74 -17.54 -8.29 -14.28
CA GLY A 74 -16.68 -7.88 -15.39
C GLY A 74 -16.83 -6.41 -15.80
N VAL A 75 -17.71 -5.64 -15.15
CA VAL A 75 -18.02 -4.25 -15.51
C VAL A 75 -17.40 -3.29 -14.49
N TYR A 76 -16.69 -2.27 -14.99
CA TYR A 76 -16.27 -1.14 -14.17
C TYR A 76 -17.47 -0.27 -13.84
N CYS A 77 -17.39 0.48 -12.75
CA CYS A 77 -18.46 1.38 -12.39
C CYS A 77 -17.94 2.78 -12.05
N ALA A 78 -18.75 3.80 -12.32
CA ALA A 78 -18.43 5.21 -12.09
C ALA A 78 -19.56 5.86 -11.27
N GLU A 79 -19.24 6.86 -10.46
CA GLU A 79 -20.26 7.58 -9.65
C GLU A 79 -21.11 8.54 -10.48
N SER A 80 -20.64 8.93 -11.68
CA SER A 80 -21.32 9.88 -12.56
C SER A 80 -21.03 9.58 -14.04
N GLU A 81 -21.87 10.11 -14.92
CA GLU A 81 -21.66 10.02 -16.37
C GLU A 81 -20.37 10.73 -16.80
N THR A 82 -20.01 11.83 -16.13
CA THR A 82 -18.76 12.56 -16.39
C THR A 82 -17.53 11.69 -16.14
N ILE A 83 -17.50 10.93 -15.05
CA ILE A 83 -16.39 10.01 -14.76
C ILE A 83 -16.34 8.90 -15.81
N LYS A 84 -17.50 8.35 -16.19
CA LYS A 84 -17.60 7.33 -17.22
C LYS A 84 -17.04 7.81 -18.56
N GLN A 85 -17.53 8.94 -19.08
CA GLN A 85 -17.08 9.53 -20.34
C GLN A 85 -15.57 9.75 -20.34
N HIS A 86 -15.05 10.32 -19.24
CA HIS A 86 -13.62 10.58 -19.13
C HIS A 86 -12.75 9.31 -19.18
N TRP A 87 -13.21 8.21 -18.58
CA TRP A 87 -12.49 6.92 -18.65
C TRP A 87 -12.65 6.22 -19.99
N GLU A 88 -13.82 6.33 -20.63
CA GLU A 88 -14.03 5.84 -22.00
C GLU A 88 -13.05 6.52 -22.96
N GLU A 89 -12.99 7.85 -22.96
CA GLU A 89 -12.03 8.64 -23.74
C GLU A 89 -10.58 8.24 -23.44
N ALA A 90 -10.21 8.18 -22.15
CA ALA A 90 -8.85 7.80 -21.75
C ALA A 90 -8.45 6.40 -22.25
N TRP A 91 -9.40 5.49 -22.34
CA TRP A 91 -9.14 4.12 -22.74
C TRP A 91 -9.16 3.87 -24.24
N GLU A 92 -9.69 4.79 -25.04
CA GLU A 92 -9.53 4.75 -26.50
C GLU A 92 -8.06 4.87 -26.89
N ASP A 93 -7.32 5.72 -26.18
CA ASP A 93 -5.91 6.01 -26.46
C ASP A 93 -4.91 5.07 -25.77
N LEU A 94 -5.36 4.29 -24.76
CA LEU A 94 -4.46 3.44 -23.97
C LEU A 94 -4.43 2.00 -24.50
N PRO A 95 -3.33 1.54 -25.12
CA PRO A 95 -3.19 0.14 -25.49
C PRO A 95 -3.23 -0.75 -24.26
N TYR A 96 -3.72 -1.98 -24.41
CA TYR A 96 -3.62 -2.97 -23.35
C TYR A 96 -2.15 -3.28 -23.07
N ALA A 97 -1.74 -3.10 -21.81
CA ALA A 97 -0.40 -3.40 -21.34
C ALA A 97 -0.13 -4.92 -21.33
N ASP A 98 -1.15 -5.74 -21.08
CA ASP A 98 -1.08 -7.19 -21.27
C ASP A 98 -1.68 -7.61 -22.63
N LYS A 99 -0.80 -7.86 -23.60
CA LYS A 99 -1.18 -8.31 -24.96
C LYS A 99 -1.99 -9.61 -24.98
N ARG A 100 -1.98 -10.41 -23.90
CA ARG A 100 -2.73 -11.67 -23.80
C ARG A 100 -4.21 -11.48 -23.50
N ILE A 101 -4.58 -10.35 -22.91
CA ILE A 101 -5.95 -10.06 -22.50
C ILE A 101 -6.83 -9.75 -23.73
N GLY A 102 -6.21 -9.32 -24.83
CA GLY A 102 -6.90 -9.02 -26.09
C GLY A 102 -7.93 -7.90 -25.95
N LYS A 103 -8.67 -7.61 -27.02
CA LYS A 103 -9.82 -6.67 -26.97
C LYS A 103 -11.04 -7.24 -26.21
N THR A 104 -10.92 -8.44 -25.64
CA THR A 104 -12.05 -9.26 -25.15
C THR A 104 -12.40 -9.05 -23.68
N SER A 105 -11.54 -8.45 -22.85
CA SER A 105 -11.95 -7.95 -21.53
C SER A 105 -12.45 -6.52 -21.69
N GLY A 106 -13.73 -6.38 -22.06
CA GLY A 106 -14.34 -5.09 -22.32
C GLY A 106 -14.15 -4.14 -21.13
N ARG A 107 -13.53 -2.99 -21.38
CA ARG A 107 -13.48 -1.81 -20.52
C ARG A 107 -14.87 -1.14 -20.43
N GLN A 108 -15.89 -1.95 -20.14
CA GLN A 108 -17.28 -1.49 -20.02
C GLN A 108 -17.43 -0.76 -18.69
N ILE A 109 -18.11 0.39 -18.73
CA ILE A 109 -18.38 1.21 -17.56
C ILE A 109 -19.89 1.39 -17.39
N GLN A 110 -20.38 1.15 -16.18
CA GLN A 110 -21.75 1.48 -15.77
C GLN A 110 -21.74 2.63 -14.75
N VAL A 111 -22.65 3.59 -14.90
CA VAL A 111 -22.89 4.57 -13.84
C VAL A 111 -23.66 3.92 -12.70
N ILE A 112 -23.16 4.10 -11.47
CA ILE A 112 -23.78 3.58 -10.26
C ILE A 112 -25.14 4.25 -10.03
N HIS A 113 -26.17 3.43 -9.85
CA HIS A 113 -27.43 3.85 -9.27
C HIS A 113 -27.45 3.51 -7.79
N ARG A 114 -27.21 4.50 -6.92
CA ARG A 114 -27.12 4.31 -5.46
C ARG A 114 -28.35 3.62 -4.85
N SER A 115 -29.54 3.80 -5.44
CA SER A 115 -30.77 3.12 -5.03
C SER A 115 -30.75 1.59 -5.20
N ARG A 116 -29.81 1.03 -5.97
CA ARG A 116 -29.62 -0.42 -6.13
C ARG A 116 -28.77 -1.04 -5.03
N PHE A 117 -28.12 -0.23 -4.19
CA PHE A 117 -27.36 -0.72 -3.05
C PHE A 117 -28.30 -0.85 -1.85
N ALA A 118 -28.30 -2.03 -1.24
CA ALA A 118 -29.05 -2.30 -0.01
C ALA A 118 -28.52 -1.46 1.16
N HIS A 119 -27.23 -1.14 1.15
CA HIS A 119 -26.62 -0.33 2.19
C HIS A 119 -25.49 0.56 1.64
N ILE A 120 -25.49 1.83 2.04
CA ILE A 120 -24.42 2.79 1.73
C ILE A 120 -23.84 3.28 3.04
N ILE A 121 -22.59 2.90 3.31
CA ILE A 121 -21.88 3.28 4.53
C ILE A 121 -21.21 4.62 4.27
N ARG A 122 -21.57 5.65 5.04
CA ARG A 122 -21.04 7.00 4.92
C ARG A 122 -19.71 7.15 5.64
N ARG A 123 -19.06 8.30 5.43
CA ARG A 123 -17.84 8.66 6.14
C ARG A 123 -18.10 8.67 7.65
N GLY A 124 -17.16 8.12 8.38
CA GLY A 124 -17.18 7.99 9.83
C GLY A 124 -18.12 6.94 10.40
N GLU A 125 -18.98 6.31 9.59
CA GLU A 125 -19.85 5.21 10.00
C GLU A 125 -19.05 3.90 10.05
N SER A 126 -19.33 3.09 11.07
CA SER A 126 -18.80 1.73 11.21
C SER A 126 -19.92 0.72 11.03
N GLY A 127 -19.59 -0.50 10.59
CA GLY A 127 -20.57 -1.57 10.54
C GLY A 127 -19.95 -2.95 10.37
N LEU A 128 -20.60 -3.95 10.98
CA LEU A 128 -20.39 -5.37 10.74
C LEU A 128 -21.59 -5.89 9.95
N PHE A 129 -21.34 -6.48 8.80
CA PHE A 129 -22.36 -6.96 7.89
C PHE A 129 -22.26 -8.47 7.78
N PHE A 130 -23.40 -9.12 8.01
CA PHE A 130 -23.53 -10.57 8.02
C PHE A 130 -24.48 -11.00 6.92
N ASP A 131 -24.22 -12.18 6.38
CA ASP A 131 -25.19 -12.86 5.52
C ASP A 131 -26.42 -13.24 6.35
N GLU A 132 -27.61 -12.84 5.89
CA GLU A 132 -28.85 -13.06 6.64
C GLU A 132 -29.15 -14.55 6.89
N ALA A 133 -28.85 -15.43 5.94
CA ALA A 133 -29.19 -16.84 6.03
C ALA A 133 -28.18 -17.65 6.85
N THR A 134 -26.89 -17.39 6.64
CA THR A 134 -25.79 -18.16 7.26
C THR A 134 -25.24 -17.51 8.52
N GLN A 135 -25.55 -16.23 8.76
CA GLN A 135 -25.03 -15.41 9.86
C GLN A 135 -23.50 -15.23 9.81
N GLU A 136 -22.84 -15.61 8.72
CA GLU A 136 -21.41 -15.42 8.52
C GLU A 136 -21.09 -13.95 8.24
N LEU A 137 -19.98 -13.43 8.76
CA LEU A 137 -19.51 -12.08 8.40
C LEU A 137 -19.17 -12.04 6.91
N VAL A 138 -19.67 -11.02 6.21
CA VAL A 138 -19.43 -10.79 4.77
C VAL A 138 -18.63 -9.53 4.51
N PHE A 139 -18.78 -8.53 5.38
CA PHE A 139 -18.09 -7.26 5.26
C PHE A 139 -17.97 -6.56 6.62
N ALA A 140 -16.87 -5.85 6.85
CA ALA A 140 -16.73 -4.94 7.98
C ALA A 140 -16.06 -3.65 7.53
N ARG A 141 -16.51 -2.52 8.07
CA ARG A 141 -15.88 -1.21 7.91
C ARG A 141 -15.70 -0.56 9.26
N LEU A 142 -14.47 -0.18 9.57
CA LEU A 142 -14.11 0.44 10.84
C LEU A 142 -13.22 1.66 10.57
N PRO A 143 -13.74 2.89 10.68
CA PRO A 143 -12.96 4.11 10.47
C PRO A 143 -12.18 4.51 11.72
N ARG A 144 -11.19 5.40 11.55
CA ARG A 144 -10.34 6.00 12.60
C ARG A 144 -9.58 4.97 13.44
N ILE A 145 -8.91 4.05 12.76
CA ILE A 145 -8.26 2.88 13.38
C ILE A 145 -6.90 3.22 13.99
N VAL A 146 -6.07 3.96 13.25
CA VAL A 146 -4.75 4.42 13.70
C VAL A 146 -4.93 5.78 14.37
N ARG A 147 -4.66 5.89 15.67
CA ARG A 147 -4.91 7.13 16.43
C ARG A 147 -3.72 8.10 16.47
N ASP A 148 -2.53 7.69 16.03
CA ASP A 148 -1.39 8.59 15.86
C ASP A 148 -1.24 8.98 14.38
N ASP A 149 -1.45 10.28 14.10
CA ASP A 149 -1.42 10.83 12.74
C ASP A 149 -0.03 10.74 12.09
N ALA A 150 1.05 10.80 12.86
CA ALA A 150 2.39 10.74 12.29
C ALA A 150 2.78 9.32 11.90
N ILE A 151 2.32 8.32 12.66
CA ILE A 151 2.44 6.91 12.28
C ILE A 151 1.58 6.62 11.06
N LEU A 152 0.32 7.07 11.04
CA LEU A 152 -0.55 6.91 9.87
C LEU A 152 0.07 7.54 8.61
N LYS A 153 0.62 8.74 8.73
CA LYS A 153 1.32 9.42 7.63
C LYS A 153 2.58 8.67 7.20
N ALA A 154 3.35 8.13 8.14
CA ALA A 154 4.52 7.31 7.82
C ALA A 154 4.13 6.02 7.08
N MET A 155 3.05 5.37 7.48
CA MET A 155 2.49 4.20 6.77
C MET A 155 2.06 4.55 5.34
N ASP A 156 1.37 5.69 5.17
CA ASP A 156 0.95 6.21 3.87
C ASP A 156 2.15 6.49 2.93
N GLU A 157 3.23 7.08 3.45
CA GLU A 157 4.43 7.35 2.64
C GLU A 157 5.11 6.07 2.12
N VAL A 158 5.06 4.97 2.89
CA VAL A 158 5.52 3.66 2.42
C VAL A 158 4.57 3.10 1.35
N CYS A 159 3.25 3.20 1.54
CA CYS A 159 2.28 2.76 0.52
C CYS A 159 2.47 3.51 -0.82
N LYS A 160 2.67 4.82 -0.75
CA LYS A 160 3.03 5.66 -1.91
C LYS A 160 4.42 5.30 -2.47
N GLY A 161 5.35 4.95 -1.59
CA GLY A 161 6.69 4.45 -1.93
C GLY A 161 6.62 3.20 -2.80
N ALA A 162 5.85 2.20 -2.38
CA ALA A 162 5.65 0.96 -3.12
C ALA A 162 5.12 1.23 -4.54
N ALA A 163 4.17 2.15 -4.72
CA ALA A 163 3.66 2.53 -6.04
C ALA A 163 4.74 3.16 -6.96
N ARG A 164 5.72 3.86 -6.38
CA ARG A 164 6.87 4.42 -7.12
C ARG A 164 7.96 3.39 -7.40
N GLU A 165 8.22 2.51 -6.44
CA GLU A 165 9.38 1.62 -6.42
C GLU A 165 9.09 0.27 -7.09
N ARG A 166 7.81 -0.09 -7.23
CA ARG A 166 7.36 -1.33 -7.87
C ARG A 166 6.61 -1.08 -9.18
N ARG A 167 6.39 -2.18 -9.88
CA ARG A 167 5.51 -2.32 -11.04
C ARG A 167 4.17 -2.86 -10.55
N GLY A 168 3.09 -2.42 -11.18
CA GLY A 168 1.76 -2.93 -10.90
C GLY A 168 1.61 -4.41 -11.28
N ASP A 169 0.90 -5.14 -10.42
CA ASP A 169 0.53 -6.55 -10.63
C ASP A 169 -0.53 -6.67 -11.72
N ARG A 170 -1.32 -5.61 -11.89
CA ARG A 170 -2.43 -5.49 -12.84
C ARG A 170 -2.23 -4.23 -13.68
N ARG A 171 -1.57 -4.39 -14.83
CA ARG A 171 -1.12 -3.24 -15.64
C ARG A 171 -2.23 -2.52 -16.41
N ASP A 172 -3.38 -3.16 -16.56
CA ASP A 172 -4.53 -2.65 -17.30
C ASP A 172 -5.61 -2.05 -16.40
N ASP A 173 -5.50 -2.26 -15.09
CA ASP A 173 -6.40 -1.65 -14.11
C ASP A 173 -5.98 -0.19 -13.84
N PRO A 174 -6.93 0.74 -13.65
CA PRO A 174 -6.65 2.09 -13.16
C PRO A 174 -5.85 2.11 -11.86
N GLY A 175 -4.85 2.99 -11.82
CA GLY A 175 -3.98 3.18 -10.65
C GLY A 175 -2.91 2.11 -10.55
N ILE A 176 -2.39 1.92 -9.33
CA ILE A 176 -1.34 0.94 -9.06
C ILE A 176 -1.77 0.06 -7.88
N LEU A 177 -1.71 -1.25 -8.09
CA LEU A 177 -1.73 -2.27 -7.05
C LEU A 177 -0.45 -3.09 -7.22
N THR A 178 0.34 -3.24 -6.17
CA THR A 178 1.61 -3.97 -6.24
C THR A 178 1.78 -4.94 -5.08
N GLY A 179 2.23 -6.15 -5.39
CA GLY A 179 2.46 -7.21 -4.40
C GLY A 179 3.68 -6.95 -3.52
N ILE A 180 3.51 -7.20 -2.22
CA ILE A 180 4.55 -7.11 -1.18
C ILE A 180 4.65 -8.43 -0.38
N GLY A 181 5.74 -8.58 0.37
CA GLY A 181 6.02 -9.79 1.15
C GLY A 181 6.54 -10.94 0.29
N TYR A 182 5.93 -12.12 0.42
CA TYR A 182 6.32 -13.33 -0.30
C TYR A 182 5.48 -13.54 -1.57
N THR A 183 6.06 -14.27 -2.52
CA THR A 183 5.42 -14.77 -3.74
C THR A 183 5.78 -16.24 -3.91
N GLY A 184 5.01 -17.01 -4.69
CA GLY A 184 5.35 -18.40 -5.03
C GLY A 184 6.60 -18.59 -5.92
N GLY A 185 7.35 -17.52 -6.19
CA GLY A 185 8.56 -17.56 -7.00
C GLY A 185 8.32 -17.65 -8.49
N SER A 186 9.37 -18.00 -9.23
CA SER A 186 9.27 -18.10 -10.68
C SER A 186 8.48 -19.35 -11.08
N ARG A 187 7.84 -19.32 -12.26
CA ARG A 187 7.12 -20.51 -12.76
C ARG A 187 8.01 -21.75 -12.93
N LYS A 188 9.32 -21.52 -13.15
CA LYS A 188 10.35 -22.56 -13.37
C LYS A 188 10.95 -23.08 -12.06
N ASP A 189 10.95 -22.25 -11.03
CA ASP A 189 11.47 -22.55 -9.69
C ASP A 189 10.48 -21.96 -8.67
N ARG A 190 9.46 -22.76 -8.33
CA ARG A 190 8.28 -22.37 -7.55
C ARG A 190 8.56 -22.41 -6.04
N LYS A 191 9.57 -21.64 -5.62
CA LYS A 191 9.96 -21.50 -4.23
C LYS A 191 9.46 -20.18 -3.68
N PRO A 192 8.90 -20.16 -2.45
CA PRO A 192 8.53 -18.91 -1.82
C PRO A 192 9.74 -17.97 -1.74
N THR A 193 9.58 -16.78 -2.29
CA THR A 193 10.64 -15.76 -2.32
C THR A 193 10.04 -14.39 -2.10
N LEU A 194 10.84 -13.46 -1.60
CA LEU A 194 10.42 -12.07 -1.48
C LEU A 194 9.97 -11.53 -2.84
N ALA A 195 8.99 -10.65 -2.81
CA ALA A 195 8.29 -10.08 -3.95
C ALA A 195 9.16 -9.14 -4.82
N GLY A 196 10.46 -9.42 -4.95
CA GLY A 196 11.43 -8.63 -5.71
C GLY A 196 11.18 -8.61 -7.21
N SER A 197 10.38 -9.53 -7.76
CA SER A 197 9.93 -9.48 -9.15
C SER A 197 9.09 -8.24 -9.46
N PHE A 198 8.44 -7.64 -8.46
CA PHE A 198 7.66 -6.42 -8.66
C PHE A 198 8.49 -5.16 -8.56
N LEU A 199 9.66 -5.20 -7.92
CA LEU A 199 10.58 -4.05 -7.87
C LEU A 199 10.96 -3.60 -9.29
N ARG A 200 11.13 -2.29 -9.46
CA ARG A 200 11.67 -1.72 -10.69
C ARG A 200 13.12 -2.19 -10.90
N ARG A 201 13.55 -2.22 -12.16
CA ARG A 201 14.89 -2.72 -12.55
C ARG A 201 16.00 -1.83 -11.98
N ASN A 202 17.21 -2.38 -11.93
CA ASN A 202 18.46 -1.67 -11.59
C ASN A 202 18.55 -1.09 -10.16
N MET A 203 17.70 -1.53 -9.23
CA MET A 203 17.87 -1.24 -7.81
C MET A 203 19.04 -2.01 -7.20
N LYS A 204 19.80 -1.33 -6.34
CA LYS A 204 20.89 -1.95 -5.59
C LYS A 204 20.35 -2.92 -4.52
N PRO A 205 21.07 -3.99 -4.14
CA PRO A 205 20.61 -4.94 -3.13
C PRO A 205 20.14 -4.28 -1.83
N GLU A 206 20.87 -3.26 -1.37
CA GLU A 206 20.60 -2.50 -0.15
C GLU A 206 19.25 -1.78 -0.22
N GLU A 207 18.94 -1.20 -1.38
CA GLU A 207 17.69 -0.50 -1.63
C GLU A 207 16.51 -1.47 -1.66
N LYS A 208 16.67 -2.63 -2.31
CA LYS A 208 15.63 -3.67 -2.32
C LYS A 208 15.31 -4.14 -0.91
N ALA A 209 16.34 -4.35 -0.10
CA ALA A 209 16.16 -4.84 1.25
C ALA A 209 15.53 -3.78 2.17
N ARG A 210 15.91 -2.50 2.02
CA ARG A 210 15.20 -1.37 2.67
C ARG A 210 13.71 -1.37 2.33
N ILE A 211 13.35 -1.51 1.06
CA ILE A 211 11.96 -1.52 0.62
C ILE A 211 11.19 -2.68 1.27
N HIS A 212 11.75 -3.89 1.26
CA HIS A 212 11.14 -5.04 1.92
C HIS A 212 10.96 -4.85 3.43
N LEU A 213 11.93 -4.23 4.11
CA LEU A 213 11.84 -3.89 5.54
C LEU A 213 10.71 -2.91 5.83
N GLU A 214 10.65 -1.80 5.08
CA GLU A 214 9.64 -0.75 5.27
C GLU A 214 8.23 -1.29 5.02
N GLU A 215 8.05 -2.07 3.94
CA GLU A 215 6.78 -2.70 3.62
C GLU A 215 6.36 -3.74 4.67
N SER A 216 7.28 -4.60 5.11
CA SER A 216 7.00 -5.59 6.14
C SER A 216 6.71 -4.92 7.48
N GLY A 217 7.36 -3.80 7.78
CA GLY A 217 7.10 -2.97 8.95
C GLY A 217 5.69 -2.40 8.97
N VAL A 218 5.27 -1.77 7.86
CA VAL A 218 3.92 -1.21 7.72
C VAL A 218 2.85 -2.29 7.69
N ALA A 219 3.05 -3.38 6.95
CA ALA A 219 2.12 -4.49 6.89
C ALA A 219 1.93 -5.14 8.27
N THR A 220 3.03 -5.38 8.99
CA THR A 220 3.00 -5.99 10.32
C THR A 220 2.36 -5.08 11.35
N LEU A 221 2.69 -3.78 11.33
CA LEU A 221 2.04 -2.81 12.21
C LEU A 221 0.53 -2.72 11.93
N ALA A 222 0.14 -2.62 10.65
CA ALA A 222 -1.27 -2.62 10.26
C ALA A 222 -1.98 -3.89 10.75
N SER A 223 -1.41 -5.07 10.51
CA SER A 223 -1.99 -6.35 10.96
C SER A 223 -2.20 -6.39 12.48
N ASN A 224 -1.19 -5.99 13.26
CA ASN A 224 -1.27 -6.02 14.72
C ASN A 224 -2.22 -4.95 15.30
N ILE A 225 -2.40 -3.81 14.63
CA ILE A 225 -3.45 -2.85 14.99
C ILE A 225 -4.85 -3.41 14.69
N LEU A 226 -5.00 -4.14 13.58
CA LEU A 226 -6.30 -4.59 13.08
C LEU A 226 -6.83 -5.84 13.78
N LYS A 227 -5.97 -6.83 14.06
CA LYS A 227 -6.34 -8.10 14.72
C LYS A 227 -7.24 -7.93 15.95
N PRO A 228 -6.92 -7.06 16.94
CA PRO A 228 -7.77 -6.88 18.12
C PRO A 228 -9.03 -6.03 17.87
N ARG A 229 -9.28 -5.58 16.63
CA ARG A 229 -10.41 -4.71 16.28
C ARG A 229 -11.41 -5.34 15.32
N ILE A 230 -11.14 -6.56 14.86
CA ILE A 230 -11.99 -7.30 13.91
C ILE A 230 -12.53 -8.57 14.57
N PRO A 231 -13.63 -9.16 14.06
CA PRO A 231 -14.15 -10.41 14.57
C PRO A 231 -13.10 -11.52 14.58
N ALA A 232 -13.08 -12.32 15.65
CA ALA A 232 -12.05 -13.36 15.88
C ALA A 232 -12.01 -14.41 14.76
N GLU A 233 -13.14 -14.68 14.11
CA GLU A 233 -13.22 -15.61 12.96
C GLU A 233 -12.34 -15.16 11.78
N VAL A 234 -12.15 -13.86 11.60
CA VAL A 234 -11.28 -13.31 10.55
C VAL A 234 -9.82 -13.62 10.89
N VAL A 235 -9.40 -13.37 12.13
CA VAL A 235 -8.02 -13.67 12.58
C VAL A 235 -7.75 -15.17 12.47
N ALA A 236 -8.69 -16.00 12.94
CA ALA A 236 -8.58 -17.45 12.88
C ALA A 236 -8.49 -17.99 11.44
N ASP A 237 -9.16 -17.36 10.47
CA ASP A 237 -9.06 -17.72 9.04
C ASP A 237 -7.63 -17.53 8.50
N TYR A 238 -6.99 -16.40 8.79
CA TYR A 238 -5.58 -16.16 8.39
C TYR A 238 -4.64 -17.16 9.06
N ASP A 239 -4.74 -17.33 10.38
CA ASP A 239 -3.83 -18.19 11.12
C ASP A 239 -3.97 -19.66 10.70
N SER A 240 -5.21 -20.12 10.50
CA SER A 240 -5.50 -21.46 9.98
C SER A 240 -4.96 -21.65 8.56
N ALA A 241 -5.13 -20.66 7.67
CA ALA A 241 -4.62 -20.73 6.30
C ALA A 241 -3.09 -20.80 6.24
N ILE A 242 -2.42 -19.99 7.07
CA ILE A 242 -0.96 -19.95 7.19
C ILE A 242 -0.43 -21.25 7.77
N ALA A 243 -0.97 -21.70 8.91
CA ALA A 243 -0.53 -22.92 9.59
C ALA A 243 -0.73 -24.16 8.72
N ARG A 244 -1.91 -24.31 8.09
CA ARG A 244 -2.23 -25.45 7.20
C ARG A 244 -1.29 -25.58 6.02
N ARG A 245 -0.70 -24.49 5.55
CA ARG A 245 0.19 -24.47 4.37
C ARG A 245 1.67 -24.28 4.73
N GLY A 246 2.00 -24.08 6.01
CA GLY A 246 3.37 -23.80 6.45
C GLY A 246 3.94 -22.52 5.83
N PHE A 247 3.10 -21.52 5.56
CA PHE A 247 3.58 -20.29 4.93
C PHE A 247 4.39 -19.42 5.89
N ARG A 248 5.50 -18.88 5.39
CA ARG A 248 6.29 -17.89 6.12
C ARG A 248 5.55 -16.55 6.17
N ARG A 249 5.43 -15.96 7.36
CA ARG A 249 4.84 -14.63 7.56
C ARG A 249 5.75 -13.52 7.01
N MET A 250 5.22 -12.34 6.71
CA MET A 250 5.94 -11.23 6.04
C MET A 250 6.96 -10.55 6.98
N ASP A 251 8.18 -11.07 7.01
CA ASP A 251 9.27 -10.68 7.93
C ASP A 251 10.50 -10.08 7.21
N ALA A 252 10.35 -9.69 5.94
CA ALA A 252 11.43 -9.24 5.06
C ALA A 252 12.61 -10.23 4.92
N GLY A 253 12.42 -11.50 5.26
CA GLY A 253 13.48 -12.50 5.26
C GLY A 253 14.29 -12.61 6.55
N LEU A 254 13.98 -11.83 7.60
CA LEU A 254 14.82 -11.71 8.80
C LEU A 254 14.43 -12.59 9.99
N ASP A 255 13.14 -12.83 10.21
CA ASP A 255 12.61 -13.63 11.33
C ASP A 255 13.14 -13.21 12.72
N ASP A 256 13.26 -11.89 12.97
CA ASP A 256 13.83 -11.35 14.23
C ASP A 256 12.79 -10.65 15.13
N GLY A 257 11.52 -10.64 14.68
CA GLY A 257 10.38 -10.04 15.36
C GLY A 257 10.44 -8.52 15.52
N LEU A 258 11.38 -7.81 14.87
CA LEU A 258 11.57 -6.37 15.08
C LEU A 258 11.24 -5.58 13.80
N TYR A 259 10.22 -4.73 13.91
CA TYR A 259 9.65 -3.98 12.80
C TYR A 259 9.77 -2.48 13.06
N SER A 260 9.79 -1.66 12.00
CA SER A 260 9.83 -0.21 12.19
C SER A 260 9.04 0.58 11.17
N VAL A 261 8.62 1.78 11.61
CA VAL A 261 7.98 2.79 10.79
C VAL A 261 8.69 4.12 11.02
N TRP A 262 9.07 4.81 9.95
CA TRP A 262 9.83 6.05 10.00
C TRP A 262 8.98 7.25 9.58
N SER A 263 8.84 8.24 10.48
CA SER A 263 8.29 9.55 10.12
C SER A 263 9.40 10.52 9.79
N LYS A 264 9.42 10.96 8.53
CA LYS A 264 10.32 12.02 8.05
C LYS A 264 10.06 13.36 8.76
N ASP A 265 8.79 13.68 9.02
CA ASP A 265 8.41 14.97 9.58
C ASP A 265 8.80 15.11 11.05
N ARG A 266 8.65 14.03 11.81
CA ARG A 266 9.09 13.98 13.21
C ARG A 266 10.57 13.61 13.36
N ALA A 267 11.25 13.26 12.26
CA ALA A 267 12.57 12.63 12.28
C ALA A 267 12.64 11.51 13.34
N THR A 268 11.59 10.68 13.41
CA THR A 268 11.40 9.66 14.45
C THR A 268 11.16 8.29 13.82
N GLU A 269 11.88 7.28 14.32
CA GLU A 269 11.67 5.87 14.03
C GLU A 269 10.96 5.23 15.21
N TRP A 270 9.78 4.66 14.98
CA TRP A 270 9.16 3.76 15.95
C TRP A 270 9.53 2.34 15.60
N ARG A 271 10.07 1.62 16.59
CA ARG A 271 10.41 0.20 16.52
C ARG A 271 9.49 -0.59 17.42
N PHE A 272 8.98 -1.69 16.90
CA PHE A 272 8.02 -2.56 17.57
C PHE A 272 8.54 -3.98 17.56
N ARG A 273 8.51 -4.63 18.72
CA ARG A 273 8.65 -6.08 18.79
C ARG A 273 7.28 -6.74 18.73
N PHE A 274 7.09 -7.62 17.74
CA PHE A 274 5.89 -8.43 17.60
C PHE A 274 6.25 -9.91 17.58
N ASP A 275 5.44 -10.72 18.27
CA ASP A 275 5.56 -12.17 18.23
C ASP A 275 5.11 -12.75 16.87
N GLU A 276 4.23 -12.03 16.17
CA GLU A 276 3.73 -12.43 14.85
C GLU A 276 3.84 -11.31 13.82
N ALA A 277 4.48 -11.63 12.69
CA ALA A 277 4.47 -10.77 11.51
C ALA A 277 3.11 -10.75 10.80
N ALA A 278 2.94 -9.83 9.84
CA ALA A 278 1.80 -9.84 8.94
C ALA A 278 1.65 -11.15 8.14
N PRO A 279 0.47 -11.42 7.57
CA PRO A 279 0.29 -12.51 6.62
C PRO A 279 1.38 -12.54 5.53
N PRO A 280 1.69 -13.72 4.95
CA PRO A 280 2.81 -13.92 4.03
C PRO A 280 2.89 -12.95 2.86
N GLN A 281 1.73 -12.51 2.36
CA GLN A 281 1.61 -11.63 1.20
C GLN A 281 0.60 -10.52 1.49
N GLY A 282 0.80 -9.41 0.80
CA GLY A 282 -0.17 -8.34 0.72
C GLY A 282 -0.02 -7.58 -0.58
N ALA A 283 -0.75 -6.48 -0.67
CA ALA A 283 -0.59 -5.49 -1.71
C ALA A 283 -0.61 -4.09 -1.12
N MET A 284 0.14 -3.19 -1.73
CA MET A 284 -0.01 -1.75 -1.50
C MET A 284 -0.61 -1.12 -2.74
N SER A 285 -1.49 -0.15 -2.53
CA SER A 285 -2.24 0.48 -3.62
C SER A 285 -2.13 2.00 -3.61
N MET A 286 -2.28 2.56 -4.81
CA MET A 286 -2.39 3.99 -5.05
C MET A 286 -3.42 4.23 -6.16
N ASN A 287 -4.52 4.88 -5.79
CA ASN A 287 -5.67 5.17 -6.66
C ASN A 287 -6.13 3.94 -7.45
N TYR A 288 -6.10 2.75 -6.85
CA TYR A 288 -6.44 1.52 -7.56
C TYR A 288 -7.95 1.36 -7.71
N ALA A 289 -8.42 1.06 -8.93
CA ALA A 289 -9.81 0.71 -9.19
C ALA A 289 -9.92 -0.57 -10.02
N ARG A 290 -10.99 -1.34 -9.79
CA ARG A 290 -11.22 -2.60 -10.49
C ARG A 290 -12.71 -2.87 -10.66
N PHE A 291 -13.04 -3.43 -11.81
CA PHE A 291 -14.38 -3.92 -12.16
C PHE A 291 -14.89 -4.95 -11.15
N THR A 292 -16.19 -5.27 -11.22
CA THR A 292 -16.78 -6.28 -10.32
C THR A 292 -16.19 -7.66 -10.59
N HIS A 293 -15.51 -8.23 -9.60
CA HIS A 293 -14.79 -9.49 -9.71
C HIS A 293 -14.81 -10.25 -8.39
N ARG A 294 -14.15 -11.41 -8.39
CA ARG A 294 -13.83 -12.22 -7.22
C ARG A 294 -12.36 -12.59 -7.30
N GLU A 295 -11.75 -12.84 -6.17
CA GLU A 295 -10.44 -13.49 -6.11
C GLU A 295 -10.57 -14.89 -5.55
N ASP A 296 -9.55 -15.71 -5.79
CA ASP A 296 -9.39 -17.00 -5.13
C ASP A 296 -8.33 -16.85 -4.02
N GLY A 297 -8.76 -17.05 -2.77
CA GLY A 297 -7.88 -17.06 -1.60
C GLY A 297 -7.70 -18.47 -1.02
N VAL A 298 -6.57 -18.71 -0.34
CA VAL A 298 -6.45 -19.84 0.59
C VAL A 298 -7.29 -19.60 1.85
N ASN A 299 -7.42 -18.33 2.21
CA ASN A 299 -8.22 -17.84 3.31
C ASN A 299 -9.49 -17.15 2.75
N VAL A 300 -10.52 -17.06 3.59
CA VAL A 300 -11.86 -16.54 3.22
C VAL A 300 -11.88 -15.01 3.17
N TYR A 301 -11.15 -14.35 4.07
CA TYR A 301 -11.26 -12.91 4.28
C TYR A 301 -10.09 -12.11 3.68
N GLY A 302 -10.39 -10.95 3.10
CA GLY A 302 -9.41 -9.91 2.83
C GLY A 302 -9.45 -8.88 3.95
N LEU A 303 -8.31 -8.27 4.25
CA LEU A 303 -8.17 -7.21 5.24
C LEU A 303 -7.39 -6.07 4.62
N ALA A 304 -7.91 -4.86 4.68
CA ALA A 304 -7.21 -3.67 4.18
C ALA A 304 -7.30 -2.52 5.16
N LEU A 305 -6.27 -1.67 5.15
CA LEU A 305 -6.24 -0.37 5.78
C LEU A 305 -6.00 0.69 4.71
N THR A 306 -7.01 1.49 4.42
CA THR A 306 -6.85 2.71 3.65
C THR A 306 -6.16 3.73 4.55
N THR A 307 -4.94 4.14 4.20
CA THR A 307 -4.16 5.10 5.00
C THR A 307 -4.60 6.53 4.72
N VAL A 308 -4.80 6.88 3.45
CA VAL A 308 -5.26 8.21 3.04
C VAL A 308 -6.36 8.10 1.99
N SER A 309 -7.33 9.02 2.05
CA SER A 309 -8.27 9.29 0.96
C SER A 309 -8.62 10.77 0.95
N THR A 310 -8.11 11.53 -0.02
CA THR A 310 -8.23 13.00 -0.05
C THR A 310 -9.40 13.53 -0.87
N ALA A 311 -9.94 12.73 -1.80
CA ALA A 311 -10.99 13.18 -2.71
C ALA A 311 -12.39 13.11 -2.07
N ASP A 312 -13.33 13.88 -2.61
CA ASP A 312 -14.74 13.74 -2.29
C ASP A 312 -15.23 12.34 -2.74
N PRO A 313 -15.98 11.57 -1.92
CA PRO A 313 -16.42 10.23 -2.30
C PRO A 313 -17.39 10.20 -3.50
N SER A 314 -18.03 11.32 -3.85
CA SER A 314 -18.82 11.45 -5.07
C SER A 314 -17.97 11.41 -6.34
N THR A 315 -16.65 11.58 -6.22
CA THR A 315 -15.68 11.50 -7.33
C THR A 315 -15.10 10.09 -7.51
N GLY A 316 -15.70 9.07 -6.89
CA GLY A 316 -15.33 7.66 -7.05
C GLY A 316 -14.18 7.18 -6.18
N GLY A 317 -13.68 5.97 -6.46
CA GLY A 317 -12.76 5.23 -5.59
C GLY A 317 -13.44 4.58 -4.38
N ASN A 318 -14.77 4.38 -4.43
CA ASN A 318 -15.54 3.74 -3.38
C ASN A 318 -15.43 2.22 -3.53
N PHE A 319 -15.23 1.52 -2.42
CA PHE A 319 -15.23 0.05 -2.40
C PHE A 319 -16.66 -0.46 -2.29
N TYR A 320 -16.98 -1.56 -2.95
CA TYR A 320 -18.29 -2.18 -2.85
C TYR A 320 -18.24 -3.70 -2.83
N VAL A 321 -19.18 -4.30 -2.11
CA VAL A 321 -19.48 -5.74 -2.16
C VAL A 321 -20.81 -5.90 -2.89
N ALA A 322 -20.73 -6.05 -4.21
CA ALA A 322 -21.90 -6.16 -5.09
C ALA A 322 -22.79 -7.35 -4.70
N GLN A 323 -22.20 -8.45 -4.22
CA GLN A 323 -22.93 -9.65 -3.79
C GLN A 323 -23.96 -9.40 -2.68
N TYR A 324 -23.80 -8.33 -1.90
CA TYR A 324 -24.69 -7.95 -0.79
C TYR A 324 -25.25 -6.53 -0.95
N GLY A 325 -25.00 -5.89 -2.10
CA GLY A 325 -25.42 -4.51 -2.33
C GLY A 325 -24.84 -3.51 -1.32
N ILE A 326 -23.59 -3.70 -0.88
CA ILE A 326 -22.91 -2.80 0.06
C ILE A 326 -22.01 -1.83 -0.72
N LEU A 327 -22.17 -0.52 -0.50
CA LEU A 327 -21.25 0.52 -0.96
C LEU A 327 -20.58 1.19 0.24
N SER A 328 -19.26 1.12 0.31
CA SER A 328 -18.45 1.80 1.33
C SER A 328 -17.82 3.05 0.73
N VAL A 329 -18.23 4.22 1.20
CA VAL A 329 -17.66 5.48 0.69
C VAL A 329 -16.20 5.63 1.13
N ALA A 330 -15.36 6.13 0.21
CA ALA A 330 -13.93 6.27 0.41
C ALA A 330 -13.59 7.23 1.57
N GLU A 331 -12.75 6.75 2.48
CA GLU A 331 -12.27 7.47 3.66
C GLU A 331 -10.88 6.96 4.04
N GLY A 332 -10.00 7.88 4.45
CA GLY A 332 -8.68 7.51 5.00
C GLY A 332 -8.83 6.90 6.39
N ASN A 333 -7.73 6.37 6.92
CA ASN A 333 -7.70 5.72 8.23
C ASN A 333 -8.84 4.72 8.45
N THR A 334 -9.15 3.89 7.45
CA THR A 334 -10.32 3.00 7.47
C THR A 334 -9.90 1.57 7.24
N ALA A 335 -10.23 0.70 8.20
CA ALA A 335 -10.12 -0.74 8.04
C ALA A 335 -11.33 -1.29 7.30
N THR A 336 -11.06 -2.19 6.36
CA THR A 336 -12.07 -2.89 5.59
C THR A 336 -11.78 -4.39 5.64
N VAL A 337 -12.79 -5.19 5.97
CA VAL A 337 -12.77 -6.65 5.85
C VAL A 337 -13.83 -7.06 4.84
N TRP A 338 -13.54 -8.01 3.97
CA TRP A 338 -14.52 -8.56 3.03
C TRP A 338 -14.21 -10.03 2.79
N ARG A 339 -15.19 -10.80 2.30
CA ARG A 339 -14.91 -12.15 1.78
C ARG A 339 -14.35 -12.04 0.36
N VAL A 340 -13.16 -12.59 0.12
CA VAL A 340 -12.45 -12.45 -1.17
C VAL A 340 -13.19 -13.12 -2.33
N ASN A 341 -13.95 -14.19 -2.04
CA ASN A 341 -14.71 -14.95 -3.02
C ASN A 341 -16.10 -14.35 -3.34
N ASP A 342 -16.50 -13.24 -2.71
CA ASP A 342 -17.75 -12.54 -3.03
C ASP A 342 -17.53 -11.48 -4.11
N TYR A 343 -18.56 -11.20 -4.94
CA TYR A 343 -18.41 -10.17 -5.98
C TYR A 343 -18.22 -8.79 -5.34
N HIS A 344 -17.08 -8.17 -5.65
CA HIS A 344 -16.68 -6.87 -5.14
C HIS A 344 -15.86 -6.09 -6.17
N GLY A 345 -15.58 -4.82 -5.88
CA GLY A 345 -14.76 -3.97 -6.72
C GLY A 345 -14.58 -2.58 -6.13
N THR A 346 -13.95 -1.71 -6.90
CA THR A 346 -13.72 -0.31 -6.52
C THR A 346 -14.12 0.58 -7.68
N SER A 347 -14.98 1.58 -7.43
CA SER A 347 -15.45 2.48 -8.48
C SER A 347 -14.32 3.30 -9.07
N LEU A 348 -14.41 3.54 -10.39
CA LEU A 348 -13.54 4.44 -11.11
C LEU A 348 -13.60 5.83 -10.50
N TYR A 349 -12.44 6.46 -10.41
CA TYR A 349 -12.28 7.78 -9.83
C TYR A 349 -12.21 8.84 -10.92
N GLU A 350 -12.68 10.04 -10.61
CA GLU A 350 -12.36 11.22 -11.41
C GLU A 350 -10.84 11.44 -11.42
N ARG A 351 -10.26 11.71 -12.59
CA ARG A 351 -8.80 11.88 -12.77
C ARG A 351 -8.33 13.29 -12.36
N ILE A 352 -8.77 13.73 -11.20
CA ILE A 352 -8.25 14.91 -10.51
C ILE A 352 -7.04 14.55 -9.63
N PRO A 353 -6.20 15.52 -9.23
CA PRO A 353 -5.20 15.27 -8.20
C PRO A 353 -5.83 14.71 -6.93
N ARG A 354 -5.68 13.40 -6.72
CA ARG A 354 -6.21 12.70 -5.54
C ARG A 354 -5.21 11.70 -5.01
N GLN A 355 -5.33 11.44 -3.71
CA GLN A 355 -4.59 10.39 -3.04
C GLN A 355 -5.58 9.44 -2.37
N ASN A 356 -5.62 8.20 -2.84
CA ASN A 356 -6.24 7.07 -2.16
C ASN A 356 -5.20 5.96 -2.09
N SER A 357 -4.67 5.68 -0.91
CA SER A 357 -3.60 4.70 -0.71
C SER A 357 -3.93 3.79 0.46
N GLY A 358 -3.33 2.61 0.45
CA GLY A 358 -3.45 1.70 1.57
C GLY A 358 -2.66 0.42 1.39
N VAL A 359 -2.80 -0.44 2.39
CA VAL A 359 -2.24 -1.79 2.42
C VAL A 359 -3.37 -2.80 2.56
N ALA A 360 -3.34 -3.85 1.76
CA ALA A 360 -4.22 -5.01 1.84
C ALA A 360 -3.40 -6.25 2.16
N LEU A 361 -3.96 -7.15 2.97
CA LEU A 361 -3.36 -8.36 3.48
C LEU A 361 -4.26 -9.54 3.09
N PHE A 362 -3.67 -10.60 2.55
CA PHE A 362 -4.42 -11.79 2.11
C PHE A 362 -3.46 -12.98 1.99
N VAL A 363 -4.00 -14.20 1.95
CA VAL A 363 -3.22 -15.43 1.71
C VAL A 363 -3.65 -16.00 0.36
N PRO A 364 -3.05 -15.55 -0.75
CA PRO A 364 -3.53 -15.94 -2.07
C PRO A 364 -3.07 -17.36 -2.43
N THR A 365 -3.84 -18.00 -3.31
CA THR A 365 -3.51 -19.34 -3.84
C THR A 365 -2.20 -19.35 -4.63
N SER A 366 -1.75 -18.20 -5.13
CA SER A 366 -0.47 -18.04 -5.84
C SER A 366 0.76 -18.32 -4.97
N LEU A 367 0.60 -18.35 -3.64
CA LEU A 367 1.67 -18.74 -2.71
C LEU A 367 1.87 -20.25 -2.60
N ILE A 368 0.89 -21.06 -2.99
CA ILE A 368 0.96 -22.52 -2.84
C ILE A 368 2.16 -23.01 -3.67
N PRO A 369 3.26 -23.45 -3.03
CA PRO A 369 4.40 -23.99 -3.76
C PRO A 369 4.00 -25.35 -4.34
N ASN A 370 4.63 -25.76 -5.43
CA ASN A 370 4.54 -27.14 -5.89
C ASN A 370 5.54 -28.06 -5.16
N SER A 371 6.26 -27.53 -4.15
CA SER A 371 7.33 -28.21 -3.44
C SER A 371 7.18 -28.01 -1.94
N ASP A 372 7.47 -29.06 -1.16
CA ASP A 372 7.43 -29.04 0.31
C ASP A 372 8.60 -28.27 0.98
N GLN A 373 9.34 -27.46 0.22
CA GLN A 373 10.50 -26.73 0.74
C GLN A 373 10.12 -25.35 1.28
N PRO A 374 10.57 -24.98 2.50
CA PRO A 374 10.33 -23.65 3.07
C PRO A 374 11.08 -22.56 2.29
N ALA A 375 10.63 -21.31 2.44
CA ALA A 375 11.31 -20.13 1.89
C ALA A 375 12.74 -20.00 2.47
N PRO A 376 13.78 -19.74 1.67
CA PRO A 376 15.12 -19.52 2.20
C PRO A 376 15.22 -18.24 3.05
N HIS A 377 16.09 -18.24 4.06
CA HIS A 377 16.56 -17.02 4.73
C HIS A 377 17.54 -16.31 3.80
N ASN A 378 17.19 -15.10 3.35
CA ASN A 378 17.97 -14.41 2.30
C ASN A 378 18.89 -13.31 2.85
N PHE A 379 18.67 -12.82 4.07
CA PHE A 379 19.41 -11.66 4.63
C PHE A 379 19.52 -11.75 6.16
N THR A 380 20.54 -11.11 6.74
CA THR A 380 20.67 -10.80 8.16
C THR A 380 20.60 -9.29 8.40
N ARG A 381 20.29 -8.84 9.63
CA ARG A 381 20.37 -7.40 9.96
C ARG A 381 21.77 -6.80 9.78
N ALA A 382 22.82 -7.61 9.91
CA ALA A 382 24.19 -7.14 9.67
C ALA A 382 24.40 -6.76 8.20
N ASP A 383 23.80 -7.51 7.26
CA ASP A 383 23.80 -7.20 5.83
C ASP A 383 23.05 -5.89 5.52
N LEU A 384 22.11 -5.52 6.40
CA LEU A 384 21.26 -4.32 6.27
C LEU A 384 21.80 -3.11 7.03
N ALA A 385 22.63 -3.31 8.04
CA ALA A 385 23.28 -2.25 8.81
C ALA A 385 24.38 -1.54 8.00
N ALA A 386 24.90 -2.18 6.95
CA ALA A 386 25.81 -1.57 5.98
C ALA A 386 25.10 -0.57 5.04
N VAL A 387 23.77 -0.54 5.04
CA VAL A 387 22.98 0.47 4.35
C VAL A 387 22.97 1.72 5.21
N GLU A 388 24.02 2.54 5.12
CA GLU A 388 23.94 3.92 5.58
C GLU A 388 22.70 4.55 4.92
N ARG A 389 21.68 4.85 5.71
CA ARG A 389 20.52 5.61 5.24
C ARG A 389 21.08 6.90 4.64
N PRO A 390 21.03 7.12 3.32
CA PRO A 390 21.67 8.30 2.77
C PRO A 390 20.97 9.52 3.36
N PRO A 391 21.73 10.57 3.75
CA PRO A 391 21.10 11.84 4.08
C PRO A 391 20.25 12.27 2.87
N PRO A 392 19.13 12.96 3.09
CA PRO A 392 18.19 13.29 2.03
C PRO A 392 18.94 13.93 0.86
N THR A 393 18.99 13.23 -0.28
CA THR A 393 19.65 13.76 -1.46
C THR A 393 18.93 15.05 -1.85
N LYS A 394 19.69 16.14 -2.03
CA LYS A 394 19.17 17.46 -2.46
C LYS A 394 18.37 17.39 -3.77
N ARG A 395 18.46 16.29 -4.53
CA ARG A 395 17.64 16.04 -5.74
C ARG A 395 16.14 15.91 -5.47
N GLY A 396 15.70 15.63 -4.24
CA GLY A 396 14.28 15.65 -3.88
C GLY A 396 13.71 17.06 -3.63
N ALA A 397 14.56 18.06 -3.39
CA ALA A 397 14.13 19.43 -3.09
C ALA A 397 13.99 20.31 -4.34
N ALA A 398 14.64 19.95 -5.45
CA ALA A 398 14.57 20.71 -6.71
C ALA A 398 13.41 20.27 -7.63
N ILE A 399 12.81 19.09 -7.39
CA ILE A 399 11.64 18.63 -8.15
C ILE A 399 10.34 19.26 -7.59
N ASN A 400 10.32 19.62 -6.30
CA ASN A 400 9.14 20.17 -5.63
C ASN A 400 8.93 21.69 -5.74
N SER A 401 9.80 22.44 -6.44
CA SER A 401 9.66 23.91 -6.55
C SER A 401 9.69 24.47 -7.97
N ARG A 402 9.78 23.64 -9.02
CA ARG A 402 9.71 24.09 -10.43
C ARG A 402 8.81 23.27 -11.37
N ARG A 403 8.01 22.34 -10.86
CA ARG A 403 6.87 21.78 -11.61
C ARG A 403 5.58 22.03 -10.84
N THR A 404 5.15 23.29 -10.89
CA THR A 404 3.76 23.63 -10.66
C THR A 404 2.91 22.97 -11.75
N THR A 405 1.79 22.39 -11.31
CA THR A 405 0.54 22.14 -12.03
C THR A 405 0.43 21.11 -13.17
N GLU A 406 1.48 20.58 -13.80
CA GLU A 406 1.28 19.64 -14.95
C GLU A 406 1.92 18.24 -14.84
N GLY A 407 2.86 18.00 -13.91
CA GLY A 407 3.74 16.81 -13.99
C GLY A 407 3.43 15.61 -13.08
N VAL A 408 2.44 15.67 -12.18
CA VAL A 408 2.15 14.56 -11.25
C VAL A 408 1.13 13.57 -11.83
N ASN A 409 0.38 13.99 -12.86
CA ASN A 409 -0.70 13.20 -13.46
C ASN A 409 -0.22 12.21 -14.53
N GLU A 410 0.91 12.44 -15.22
CA GLU A 410 1.35 11.51 -16.29
C GLU A 410 1.88 10.18 -15.73
N TYR A 411 2.50 10.17 -14.54
CA TYR A 411 3.12 8.97 -13.95
C TYR A 411 2.12 7.88 -13.51
N TYR A 412 0.84 8.23 -13.34
CA TYR A 412 -0.20 7.29 -12.90
C TYR A 412 -1.25 6.99 -13.97
N VAL A 413 -1.07 7.56 -15.16
CA VAL A 413 -1.96 7.40 -16.33
C VAL A 413 -1.27 6.56 -17.40
N ARG A 414 0.02 6.80 -17.61
CA ARG A 414 0.82 6.03 -18.53
C ARG A 414 1.52 4.94 -17.73
N GLY A 415 1.19 3.68 -17.98
CA GLY A 415 2.07 2.55 -17.64
C GLY A 415 3.40 2.58 -18.40
N GLU A 416 3.89 3.77 -18.77
CA GLU A 416 5.12 3.99 -19.50
C GLU A 416 6.30 3.83 -18.53
N THR A 417 7.06 2.78 -18.78
CA THR A 417 8.48 2.74 -18.47
C THR A 417 9.14 3.98 -19.09
N PRO A 418 10.01 4.72 -18.37
CA PRO A 418 10.79 5.79 -18.99
C PRO A 418 11.53 5.25 -20.21
N GLU A 419 11.42 5.96 -21.34
CA GLU A 419 12.18 5.67 -22.55
C GLU A 419 13.68 5.62 -22.23
N GLU A 420 14.32 4.61 -22.78
CA GLU A 420 15.75 4.37 -22.69
C GLU A 420 16.48 5.47 -23.48
N GLU A 421 17.23 6.34 -22.80
CA GLU A 421 18.22 7.18 -23.47
C GLU A 421 19.25 6.27 -24.14
N GLY A 422 19.43 6.49 -25.44
CA GLY A 422 20.02 5.56 -26.40
C GLY A 422 21.41 5.04 -26.04
N ALA A 423 21.59 3.75 -26.31
CA ALA A 423 22.89 3.24 -26.72
C ALA A 423 23.13 3.71 -28.15
N GLU A 424 24.06 4.66 -28.34
CA GLU A 424 24.63 4.94 -29.64
C GLU A 424 25.35 3.68 -30.15
N GLU A 425 24.77 3.06 -31.16
CA GLU A 425 25.47 2.15 -32.07
C GLU A 425 26.45 2.98 -32.91
N GLY A 426 27.75 2.82 -32.62
CA GLY A 426 28.80 3.20 -33.54
C GLY A 426 29.08 2.04 -34.50
N GLU A 427 28.49 2.09 -35.69
CA GLU A 427 28.98 1.37 -36.87
C GLU A 427 30.33 1.97 -37.31
N GLU A 428 31.36 1.14 -37.48
CA GLU A 428 32.42 1.44 -38.46
C GLU A 428 32.96 0.15 -39.12
N HIS A 429 32.42 -0.09 -40.32
CA HIS A 429 33.07 -0.43 -41.59
C HIS A 429 34.03 -1.62 -41.81
N ARG A 430 33.66 -2.34 -42.90
CA ARG A 430 34.49 -2.90 -44.01
C ARG A 430 35.38 -4.10 -43.64
N ALA A 431 35.10 -5.30 -44.14
CA ALA A 431 35.23 -5.75 -45.54
C ALA A 431 34.65 -7.16 -45.65
#